data_AF-A0A969UBK4-F1
#
_entry.id   AF-A0A969UBK4-F1
#
_cell.length_a   1.000
_cell.length_b   1.000
_cell.length_c   1.000
_cell.angle_alpha   90.00
_cell.angle_beta   90.00
_cell.angle_gamma   90.00
#
_symmetry.space_group_name_H-M   'P 1'
#
loop_
_entity.id
_entity.type
_entity.pdbx_description
1 polymer ?
#
loop_
_entity_poly.entity_id
_entity_poly.type
_entity_poly.pdbx_seq_one_letter_code
_entity_poly.pdbx_strand_id
1 'polypeptide(L)' 'MSPLVDQPWSSFEQILERLHQSGVYLHAEQLAAFLLMHGLPVDLCYVDDRLRPKAEWVNRHYQGDMARLEILPPF' A
#
# COMPACT_ATOMS: atom_id res chain seq x y z
N MET A 1 -6.85 8.98 -25.83
CA MET A 1 -6.17 8.86 -24.53
C MET A 1 -7.20 9.19 -23.46
N SER A 2 -7.86 8.18 -22.91
CA SER A 2 -8.80 8.39 -21.81
C SER A 2 -8.01 8.83 -20.58
N PRO A 3 -8.48 9.85 -19.85
CA PRO A 3 -7.74 10.39 -18.73
C PRO A 3 -7.70 9.33 -17.61
N LEU A 4 -6.55 9.19 -16.94
CA LEU A 4 -6.30 8.28 -15.80
C LEU A 4 -7.04 8.77 -14.54
N VAL A 5 -8.34 9.05 -14.66
CA VAL A 5 -9.18 9.52 -13.56
C VAL A 5 -10.03 8.34 -13.09
N ASP A 6 -10.01 8.10 -11.78
CA ASP A 6 -10.97 7.29 -11.04
C ASP A 6 -10.91 5.76 -11.18
N GLN A 7 -9.72 5.14 -11.12
CA GLN A 7 -9.70 3.82 -10.48
C GLN A 7 -9.69 4.01 -8.96
N PRO A 8 -10.72 3.56 -8.22
CA PRO A 8 -10.62 3.50 -6.77
C PRO A 8 -9.38 2.70 -6.41
N TRP A 9 -8.67 3.18 -5.38
CA TRP A 9 -7.47 2.53 -4.85
C TRP A 9 -7.72 1.03 -4.75
N SER A 10 -6.86 0.25 -5.42
CA SER A 10 -7.00 -1.20 -5.41
C SER A 10 -6.83 -1.68 -3.97
N SER A 11 -7.78 -2.47 -3.46
CA SER A 11 -7.61 -3.11 -2.16
C SER A 11 -6.36 -3.99 -2.16
N PHE A 12 -5.89 -4.38 -0.98
CA PHE A 12 -4.74 -5.25 -0.85
C PHE A 12 -4.89 -6.54 -1.69
N GLU A 13 -6.08 -7.16 -1.63
CA GLU A 13 -6.42 -8.35 -2.41
C GLU A 13 -6.46 -8.06 -3.91
N GLN A 14 -6.98 -6.91 -4.32
CA GLN A 14 -7.01 -6.52 -5.74
C GLN A 14 -5.59 -6.28 -6.29
N ILE A 15 -4.68 -5.74 -5.48
CA ILE A 15 -3.26 -5.61 -5.86
C ILE A 15 -2.66 -7.01 -6.03
N LEU A 16 -2.88 -7.90 -5.06
CA LEU A 16 -2.38 -9.26 -5.12
C LEU A 16 -2.89 -10.02 -6.35
N GLU A 17 -4.20 -9.94 -6.61
CA GLU A 17 -4.84 -10.57 -7.76
C GLU A 17 -4.29 -10.03 -9.08
N ARG A 18 -4.13 -8.71 -9.22
CA ARG A 18 -3.56 -8.09 -10.43
C ARG A 18 -2.12 -8.53 -10.67
N LEU A 19 -1.32 -8.68 -9.60
CA LEU A 19 0.05 -9.19 -9.70
C LEU A 19 0.06 -10.64 -10.20
N HIS A 20 -0.80 -11.50 -9.64
CA HIS A 20 -0.94 -12.89 -10.10
C HIS A 20 -1.40 -12.97 -11.56
N GLN A 21 -2.38 -12.16 -11.96
CA GLN A 21 -2.84 -12.06 -13.36
C GLN A 21 -1.73 -11.58 -14.31
N SER A 22 -0.79 -10.78 -13.81
CA SER A 22 0.40 -10.32 -14.55
C SER A 22 1.54 -11.34 -14.58
N GLY A 23 1.34 -12.53 -14.00
CA GLY A 23 2.34 -13.59 -13.92
C GLY A 23 3.33 -13.47 -12.75
N VAL A 24 3.12 -12.52 -11.85
CA VAL A 24 3.94 -12.34 -10.64
C VAL A 24 3.25 -13.04 -9.48
N TYR A 25 3.69 -14.25 -9.16
CA TYR A 25 3.15 -15.03 -8.04
C TYR A 25 3.96 -14.75 -6.77
N LEU A 26 3.31 -14.14 -5.80
CA LEU A 26 3.84 -13.87 -4.46
C LEU A 26 2.77 -14.14 -3.41
N HIS A 27 3.21 -14.54 -2.22
CA HIS A 27 2.34 -14.74 -1.06
C HIS A 27 1.89 -13.39 -0.50
N ALA A 28 0.71 -13.37 0.12
CA ALA A 28 0.14 -12.16 0.70
C ALA A 28 1.10 -11.53 1.74
N GLU A 29 1.77 -12.33 2.54
CA GLU A 29 2.76 -11.89 3.54
C GLU A 29 3.95 -11.17 2.89
N GLN A 30 4.35 -11.58 1.67
CA GLN A 30 5.42 -10.92 0.93
C GLN A 30 4.98 -9.55 0.42
N LEU A 31 3.73 -9.45 -0.07
CA LEU A 31 3.15 -8.17 -0.45
C LEU A 31 3.05 -7.23 0.76
N ALA A 32 2.54 -7.74 1.88
CA ALA A 32 2.40 -6.97 3.11
C ALA A 32 3.76 -6.47 3.61
N ALA A 33 4.79 -7.32 3.63
CA ALA A 33 6.15 -6.92 4.00
C ALA A 33 6.70 -5.82 3.07
N PHE A 34 6.49 -5.97 1.76
CA PHE A 34 6.94 -4.99 0.76
C PHE A 34 6.25 -3.64 0.96
N LEU A 35 4.92 -3.61 0.99
CA LEU A 35 4.13 -2.38 1.17
C LEU A 35 4.49 -1.70 2.49
N LEU A 36 4.61 -2.44 3.59
CA LEU A 36 4.97 -1.91 4.90
C LEU A 36 6.40 -1.35 4.94
N MET A 37 7.33 -1.92 4.16
CA MET A 37 8.69 -1.38 4.01
C MET A 37 8.67 -0.01 3.34
N HIS A 38 7.75 0.20 2.41
CA HIS A 38 7.55 1.45 1.68
C HIS A 38 6.59 2.44 2.36
N GLY A 39 6.13 2.14 3.59
CA GLY A 39 5.20 3.01 4.32
C GLY A 39 3.80 3.07 3.71
N LEU A 40 3.43 2.03 2.95
CA LEU A 40 2.11 1.87 2.35
C LEU A 40 1.20 1.03 3.27
N PRO A 41 -0.11 1.25 3.20
CA PRO A 41 -1.06 0.55 4.05
C PRO A 41 -1.16 -0.92 3.62
N VAL A 42 -1.42 -1.78 4.60
CA VAL A 42 -1.47 -3.23 4.43
C VAL A 42 -2.63 -3.83 5.19
N ASP A 43 -3.11 -5.00 4.77
CA ASP A 43 -4.02 -5.78 5.62
C ASP A 43 -3.22 -6.47 6.74
N LEU A 44 -3.65 -6.22 7.98
CA LEU A 44 -3.03 -6.73 9.20
C LEU A 44 -3.11 -8.24 9.33
N CYS A 45 -4.03 -8.90 8.61
CA CYS A 45 -4.17 -10.35 8.60
C CYS A 45 -2.93 -11.05 8.04
N TYR A 46 -2.18 -10.38 7.15
CA TYR A 46 -0.98 -10.91 6.49
C TYR A 46 0.33 -10.35 7.06
N VAL A 47 0.27 -9.65 8.19
CA VAL A 47 1.43 -9.05 8.85
C VAL A 47 1.82 -9.89 10.08
N ASP A 48 3.11 -10.23 10.16
CA ASP A 48 3.71 -10.88 11.33
C ASP A 48 3.46 -10.05 12.61
N ASP A 49 3.17 -10.73 13.73
CA ASP A 49 2.87 -10.09 15.01
C ASP A 49 3.93 -9.06 15.45
N ARG A 50 5.21 -9.30 15.11
CA ARG A 50 6.32 -8.38 15.43
C ARG A 50 6.24 -7.06 14.66
N LEU A 51 5.63 -7.07 13.48
CA LEU A 51 5.48 -5.92 12.60
C LEU A 51 4.10 -5.26 12.73
N ARG A 52 3.15 -5.91 13.41
CA ARG A 52 1.79 -5.39 13.60
C ARG A 52 1.74 -3.96 14.18
N PRO A 53 2.53 -3.59 15.20
CA PRO A 53 2.52 -2.20 15.71
C PRO A 53 2.94 -1.18 14.64
N LYS A 54 3.91 -1.52 13.79
CA LYS A 54 4.34 -0.67 12.68
C LYS A 54 3.24 -0.55 11.63
N ALA A 55 2.61 -1.68 11.27
CA ALA A 55 1.54 -1.71 10.28
C ALA A 55 0.30 -0.91 10.73
N GLU A 56 -0.10 -1.04 11.98
CA GLU A 56 -1.18 -0.23 12.56
C GLU A 56 -0.86 1.26 12.53
N TRP A 57 0.39 1.63 12.84
CA TRP A 57 0.82 3.01 12.76
C TRP A 57 0.77 3.52 11.32
N VAL A 58 1.32 2.79 10.35
CA VAL A 58 1.29 3.16 8.93
C VAL A 58 -0.15 3.28 8.45
N ASN A 59 -1.01 2.28 8.67
CA ASN A 59 -2.41 2.31 8.24
C ASN A 59 -3.17 3.51 8.81
N ARG A 60 -2.91 3.90 10.07
CA ARG A 60 -3.56 5.04 10.73
C ARG A 60 -3.08 6.39 10.20
N HIS A 61 -1.80 6.49 9.81
CA HIS A 61 -1.17 7.75 9.40
C HIS A 61 -0.98 7.85 7.88
N TYR A 62 -1.40 6.82 7.13
CA TYR A 62 -1.33 6.84 5.68
C TYR A 62 -2.35 7.82 5.13
N GLN A 63 -1.85 8.91 4.55
CA GLN A 63 -2.68 9.94 3.93
C GLN A 63 -2.87 9.73 2.43
N GLY A 64 -2.41 8.60 1.86
CA GLY A 64 -2.44 8.37 0.42
C GLY A 64 -1.54 9.31 -0.36
N ASP A 65 -1.76 9.37 -1.68
CA ASP A 65 -1.18 10.40 -2.55
C ASP A 65 -1.69 11.82 -2.20
N MET A 66 -2.63 11.97 -1.25
CA MET A 66 -3.04 13.25 -0.68
C MET A 66 -2.00 13.88 0.25
N ALA A 67 -0.86 13.24 0.52
CA ALA A 67 0.39 13.95 0.84
C ALA A 67 0.93 14.73 -0.39
N ARG A 68 0.03 15.35 -1.18
CA ARG A 68 0.36 16.29 -2.24
C ARG A 68 1.07 17.46 -1.59
N LEU A 69 2.40 17.51 -1.70
CA LEU A 69 3.21 18.69 -2.04
C LEU A 69 2.86 20.07 -1.41
N GLU A 70 2.13 20.16 -0.30
CA GLU A 70 1.79 21.44 0.34
C GLU A 70 2.72 21.79 1.51
N ILE A 71 3.64 20.89 1.87
CA ILE A 71 4.61 21.11 2.95
C ILE A 71 6.04 20.71 2.51
N LEU A 72 6.54 21.34 1.45
CA LEU A 72 7.98 21.55 1.33
C LEU A 72 8.19 23.07 1.44
N PRO A 73 8.71 23.59 2.58
CA PRO A 73 9.06 24.99 2.64
C PRO A 73 10.14 25.29 1.58
N PRO A 74 10.10 26.44 0.90
CA PRO A 74 11.19 26.85 0.03
C PRO A 74 12.44 27.05 0.90
N PHE A 75 13.57 26.51 0.42
CA PHE A 75 14.89 26.78 0.98
C PHE A 75 15.22 28.27 0.92
#